data_AF-A0A4R2GIV1-F1
#
_entry.id   AF-A0A4R2GIV1-F1
#
_cell.length_a   1.000
_cell.length_b   1.000
_cell.length_c   1.000
_cell.angle_alpha   90.00
_cell.angle_beta   90.00
_cell.angle_gamma   90.00
#
_symmetry.space_group_name_H-M   'P 1'
#
loop_
_entity.id
_entity.type
_entity.pdbx_description
1 polymer ?
#
loop_
_entity_poly.entity_id
_entity_poly.type
_entity_poly.pdbx_seq_one_letter_code
_entity_poly.pdbx_strand_id
1 'polypeptide(L)'
;MKQILIVIALSSLIVGCHSTSIISEVDYGWSKTSVNAAIFRKNSLVSNDKFQYISFYDSIGNVVLGKRKHGKDDWRLHTTQYQGNVWDAHNVISIMVDGDGYLHVSWDHHDGPLNYARSIEPRGLELGPRLSMTNKQEDRGVTYPEFYALPDGGMYFVYRYGASGAGNMVLNRYHLDEKRWERIHNNLISGEGKRNAYWQMAVDNEGDIHLSYVWRDTWDVSTNHNLCYARSSDGGRTWKTSTGKMLPVPITYDTSEIAMKIPQNSNLINQTSMTTDANGNPAIASYWTAEGETVTQFFIVYHDGTQWHSSQATNRKTPFSLAGGGTRRIPISRPQLLSRVEGDETFFYLIYRDAEVDDRVVISSASTVEGMQWKRKVIDELEVAQWEPSYDTELWRNKGILSLYVQKVGQGEGGERAVEMAPQMVKVFQLSPSQLKTFF
;
A
#
# COMPACT_ATOMS: atom_id res chain seq x y z
N MET A 1 -22.07 54.45 -53.06
CA MET A 1 -21.60 54.22 -51.68
C MET A 1 -21.55 52.71 -51.46
N LYS A 2 -20.35 52.10 -51.49
CA LYS A 2 -20.14 50.67 -51.23
C LYS A 2 -19.87 50.50 -49.73
N GLN A 3 -20.78 49.85 -49.00
CA GLN A 3 -20.55 49.47 -47.60
C GLN A 3 -19.70 48.20 -47.57
N ILE A 4 -18.51 48.31 -46.99
CA ILE A 4 -17.62 47.18 -46.70
C ILE A 4 -18.04 46.63 -45.34
N LEU A 5 -18.57 45.41 -45.32
CA LEU A 5 -18.83 44.66 -44.10
C LEU A 5 -17.50 44.03 -43.65
N ILE A 6 -16.95 44.49 -42.53
CA ILE A 6 -15.79 43.87 -41.87
C ILE A 6 -16.34 42.78 -40.95
N VAL A 7 -16.10 41.52 -41.30
CA VAL A 7 -16.37 40.37 -40.43
C VAL A 7 -15.15 40.19 -39.52
N ILE A 8 -15.31 40.50 -38.24
CA ILE A 8 -14.30 40.23 -37.20
C ILE A 8 -14.49 38.77 -36.77
N ALA A 9 -13.55 37.91 -37.15
CA ALA A 9 -13.48 36.55 -36.64
C ALA A 9 -12.97 36.59 -35.19
N LEU A 10 -13.85 36.31 -34.21
CA LEU A 10 -13.44 36.02 -32.84
C LEU A 10 -12.82 34.62 -32.79
N SER A 11 -11.49 34.56 -32.79
CA SER A 11 -10.74 33.37 -32.39
C SER A 11 -10.94 33.14 -30.89
N SER A 12 -11.78 32.16 -30.55
CA SER A 12 -11.92 31.67 -29.18
C SER A 12 -10.64 30.92 -28.81
N LEU A 13 -9.74 31.57 -28.08
CA LEU A 13 -8.66 30.87 -27.39
C LEU A 13 -9.28 29.99 -26.30
N ILE A 14 -9.48 28.72 -26.63
CA ILE A 14 -9.70 27.68 -25.62
C ILE A 14 -8.35 27.52 -24.91
N VAL A 15 -8.16 28.29 -23.82
CA VAL A 15 -7.12 27.98 -22.85
C VAL A 15 -7.54 26.66 -22.22
N GLY A 16 -6.96 25.55 -22.70
CA GLY A 16 -7.07 24.28 -22.03
C GLY A 16 -6.57 24.47 -20.60
N CYS A 17 -7.48 24.44 -19.63
CA CYS A 17 -7.11 24.40 -18.22
C CYS A 17 -6.44 23.04 -18.01
N HIS A 18 -5.12 22.97 -18.20
CA HIS A 18 -4.34 21.83 -17.78
C HIS A 18 -4.56 21.73 -16.27
N SER A 19 -5.38 20.76 -15.87
CA SER A 19 -5.65 20.49 -14.47
C SER A 19 -4.38 19.92 -13.85
N THR A 20 -3.52 20.80 -13.35
CA THR A 20 -2.24 20.43 -12.73
C THR A 20 -2.49 19.61 -11.46
N SER A 21 -1.64 18.63 -11.19
CA SER A 21 -1.67 17.88 -9.93
C SER A 21 -1.60 18.83 -8.73
N ILE A 22 -2.21 18.44 -7.61
CA ILE A 22 -2.13 19.19 -6.35
C ILE A 22 -1.04 18.56 -5.50
N ILE A 23 -0.10 19.37 -5.00
CA ILE A 23 0.90 18.97 -4.02
C ILE A 23 0.68 19.82 -2.77
N SER A 24 0.22 19.19 -1.70
CA SER A 24 0.01 19.84 -0.39
C SER A 24 1.17 19.51 0.53
N GLU A 25 1.85 20.53 1.05
CA GLU A 25 2.89 20.37 2.06
C GLU A 25 2.25 20.19 3.45
N VAL A 26 2.82 19.30 4.26
CA VAL A 26 2.27 18.92 5.57
C VAL A 26 3.16 19.45 6.69
N ASP A 27 4.34 18.83 6.89
CA ASP A 27 5.40 19.25 7.81
C ASP A 27 6.69 18.44 7.53
N TYR A 28 7.78 18.76 8.20
CA TYR A 28 9.02 18.00 8.14
C TYR A 28 8.95 16.72 8.97
N GLY A 29 9.22 15.58 8.34
CA GLY A 29 9.28 14.27 8.98
C GLY A 29 10.70 13.69 9.06
N TRP A 30 10.87 12.64 9.85
CA TRP A 30 12.09 11.82 9.82
C TRP A 30 12.37 11.31 8.41
N SER A 31 13.64 11.39 8.00
CA SER A 31 14.06 11.03 6.63
C SER A 31 15.37 10.23 6.56
N LYS A 32 15.98 9.88 7.69
CA LYS A 32 17.24 9.12 7.67
C LYS A 32 17.04 7.63 7.33
N THR A 33 15.84 7.11 7.54
CA THR A 33 15.39 5.77 7.15
C THR A 33 14.07 5.87 6.38
N SER A 34 13.62 4.78 5.77
CA SER A 34 12.35 4.73 5.04
C SER A 34 11.12 4.47 5.93
N VAL A 35 11.23 4.55 7.27
CA VAL A 35 10.14 4.23 8.22
C VAL A 35 8.83 4.98 7.95
N ASN A 36 8.90 6.20 7.41
CA ASN A 36 7.72 6.99 7.05
C ASN A 36 7.17 6.67 5.65
N ALA A 37 7.89 5.93 4.82
CA ALA A 37 7.59 5.70 3.41
C ALA A 37 7.81 4.24 2.98
N ALA A 38 7.58 3.29 3.89
CA ALA A 38 7.58 1.88 3.57
C ALA A 38 6.24 1.46 2.90
N ILE A 39 6.29 0.47 2.00
CA ILE A 39 5.11 0.01 1.25
C ILE A 39 3.96 -0.53 2.13
N PHE A 40 4.31 -1.08 3.31
CA PHE A 40 3.41 -1.80 4.21
C PHE A 40 2.74 -0.89 5.26
N ARG A 41 2.76 0.43 5.03
CA ARG A 41 1.92 1.37 5.79
C ARG A 41 0.47 1.26 5.31
N LYS A 42 -0.40 0.65 6.11
CA LYS A 42 -1.82 0.38 5.80
C LYS A 42 -2.72 0.95 6.90
N ASN A 43 -2.96 2.26 6.94
CA ASN A 43 -2.53 3.28 5.96
C ASN A 43 -1.60 4.35 6.55
N SER A 44 -0.89 5.09 5.69
CA SER A 44 -0.20 6.35 6.04
C SER A 44 -1.12 7.57 5.92
N LEU A 45 -2.09 7.49 5.00
CA LEU A 45 -3.07 8.50 4.63
C LEU A 45 -4.44 7.81 4.51
N VAL A 46 -5.48 8.37 5.10
CA VAL A 46 -6.83 7.77 5.06
C VAL A 46 -7.91 8.84 5.16
N SER A 47 -9.01 8.64 4.45
CA SER A 47 -10.14 9.58 4.45
C SER A 47 -11.43 8.99 5.00
N ASN A 48 -12.21 9.83 5.67
CA ASN A 48 -13.65 9.62 5.85
C ASN A 48 -14.45 10.61 4.98
N ASP A 49 -15.74 10.74 5.25
CA ASP A 49 -16.67 11.63 4.56
C ASP A 49 -16.19 13.11 4.50
N LYS A 50 -15.50 13.57 5.55
CA LYS A 50 -15.24 14.99 5.80
C LYS A 50 -13.76 15.37 5.81
N PHE A 51 -12.91 14.49 6.31
CA PHE A 51 -11.50 14.75 6.56
C PHE A 51 -10.62 13.71 5.90
N GLN A 52 -9.42 14.14 5.52
CA GLN A 52 -8.29 13.28 5.24
C GLN A 52 -7.32 13.36 6.43
N TYR A 53 -6.85 12.20 6.89
CA TYR A 53 -5.93 12.01 8.01
C TYR A 53 -4.59 11.51 7.50
N ILE A 54 -3.51 11.94 8.15
CA ILE A 54 -2.15 11.53 7.84
C ILE A 54 -1.42 11.17 9.13
N SER A 55 -0.45 10.25 9.06
CA SER A 55 0.46 9.96 10.15
C SER A 55 1.92 9.89 9.66
N PHE A 56 2.85 10.34 10.48
CA PHE A 56 4.28 10.22 10.24
C PHE A 56 5.06 10.41 11.56
N TYR A 57 6.33 9.99 11.57
CA TYR A 57 7.26 10.38 12.61
C TYR A 57 7.92 11.72 12.30
N ASP A 58 7.97 12.62 13.28
CA ASP A 58 8.73 13.86 13.17
C ASP A 58 10.26 13.63 13.23
N SER A 59 11.03 14.72 13.22
CA SER A 59 12.49 14.69 13.20
C SER A 59 13.17 14.00 14.38
N ILE A 60 12.45 13.76 15.48
CA ILE A 60 12.97 13.09 16.68
C ILE A 60 12.19 11.81 17.04
N GLY A 61 11.30 11.36 16.15
CA GLY A 61 10.59 10.10 16.29
C GLY A 61 9.28 10.16 17.07
N ASN A 62 8.70 11.33 17.31
CA ASN A 62 7.34 11.41 17.83
C ASN A 62 6.33 11.03 16.75
N VAL A 63 5.28 10.30 17.14
CA VAL A 63 4.14 10.03 16.27
C VAL A 63 3.33 11.33 16.12
N VAL A 64 3.28 11.86 14.90
CA VAL A 64 2.46 13.00 14.51
C VAL A 64 1.24 12.52 13.75
N LEU A 65 0.08 13.05 14.14
CA LEU A 65 -1.18 12.85 13.45
C LEU A 65 -1.64 14.19 12.89
N GLY A 66 -2.09 14.17 11.64
CA GLY A 66 -2.62 15.35 10.96
C GLY A 66 -4.00 15.09 10.40
N LYS A 67 -4.81 16.15 10.27
CA LYS A 67 -6.02 16.12 9.44
C LYS A 67 -6.23 17.41 8.68
N ARG A 68 -6.83 17.31 7.51
CA ARG A 68 -7.36 18.44 6.74
C ARG A 68 -8.78 18.15 6.29
N LYS A 69 -9.58 19.20 6.10
CA LYS A 69 -10.91 19.06 5.50
C LYS A 69 -10.74 18.83 3.99
N HIS A 70 -11.57 17.97 3.39
CA HIS A 70 -11.58 17.78 1.93
C HIS A 70 -11.71 19.12 1.18
N GLY A 71 -10.90 19.31 0.14
CA GLY A 71 -10.86 20.52 -0.67
C GLY A 71 -10.19 21.73 0.00
N LYS A 72 -9.44 21.53 1.09
CA LYS A 72 -8.64 22.54 1.78
C LYS A 72 -7.23 22.01 2.00
N ASP A 73 -6.22 22.88 1.97
CA ASP A 73 -4.81 22.53 2.24
C ASP A 73 -4.34 22.92 3.66
N ASP A 74 -5.26 23.31 4.53
CA ASP A 74 -4.97 23.67 5.92
C ASP A 74 -4.89 22.39 6.79
N TRP A 75 -3.67 21.89 7.01
CA TRP A 75 -3.39 20.77 7.89
C TRP A 75 -3.37 21.21 9.35
N ARG A 76 -4.17 20.52 10.17
CA ARG A 76 -4.06 20.59 11.63
C ARG A 76 -3.25 19.40 12.10
N LEU A 77 -2.14 19.67 12.79
CA LEU A 77 -1.22 18.66 13.29
C LEU A 77 -1.30 18.55 14.80
N HIS A 78 -1.06 17.34 15.29
CA HIS A 78 -0.95 17.04 16.70
C HIS A 78 0.18 16.03 16.91
N THR A 79 1.23 16.46 17.62
CA THR A 79 2.26 15.55 18.12
C THR A 79 1.73 14.83 19.33
N THR A 80 1.62 13.50 19.24
CA THR A 80 1.06 12.68 20.31
C THR A 80 2.06 12.48 21.45
N GLN A 81 1.60 11.86 22.54
CA GLN A 81 2.44 11.39 23.65
C GLN A 81 3.33 10.19 23.31
N TYR A 82 3.31 9.69 22.07
CA TYR A 82 4.00 8.47 21.67
C TYR A 82 5.19 8.74 20.75
N GLN A 83 6.19 7.89 20.90
CA GLN A 83 7.38 7.83 20.05
C GLN A 83 7.53 6.43 19.49
N GLY A 84 8.33 6.31 18.42
CA GLY A 84 8.77 5.03 17.87
C GLY A 84 10.25 5.04 17.52
N ASN A 85 10.81 3.84 17.35
CA ASN A 85 12.18 3.65 16.91
C ASN A 85 12.34 3.91 15.41
N VAL A 86 12.50 5.19 15.05
CA VAL A 86 12.69 5.62 13.65
C VAL A 86 13.98 5.14 12.99
N TRP A 87 14.91 4.58 13.77
CA TRP A 87 16.15 4.00 13.24
C TRP A 87 15.92 2.64 12.58
N ASP A 88 14.78 2.01 12.84
CA ASP A 88 14.35 0.77 12.22
C ASP A 88 13.19 1.06 11.25
N ALA A 89 13.37 0.70 9.97
CA ALA A 89 12.37 0.96 8.93
C ALA A 89 11.13 0.05 9.04
N HIS A 90 11.18 -1.01 9.86
CA HIS A 90 10.02 -1.88 10.14
C HIS A 90 9.01 -1.22 11.07
N ASN A 91 9.45 -0.27 11.89
CA ASN A 91 8.70 0.35 12.99
C ASN A 91 7.70 1.42 12.51
N VAL A 92 7.00 1.13 11.41
CA VAL A 92 6.07 2.04 10.72
C VAL A 92 4.86 2.42 11.58
N ILE A 93 4.11 3.42 11.11
CA ILE A 93 2.78 3.77 11.63
C ILE A 93 1.72 3.38 10.59
N SER A 94 0.67 2.70 11.04
CA SER A 94 -0.54 2.42 10.27
C SER A 94 -1.77 3.01 10.98
N ILE A 95 -2.64 3.67 10.20
CA ILE A 95 -3.86 4.33 10.68
C ILE A 95 -5.09 3.92 9.87
N MET A 96 -6.26 3.97 10.51
CA MET A 96 -7.58 3.79 9.89
C MET A 96 -8.66 4.53 10.68
N VAL A 97 -9.76 4.92 10.03
CA VAL A 97 -10.91 5.56 10.66
C VAL A 97 -12.08 4.58 10.67
N ASP A 98 -12.72 4.37 11.83
CA ASP A 98 -13.92 3.53 11.93
C ASP A 98 -15.20 4.28 11.52
N GLY A 99 -16.33 3.55 11.45
CA GLY A 99 -17.62 4.11 11.07
C GLY A 99 -18.17 5.18 12.03
N ASP A 100 -17.77 5.15 13.30
CA ASP A 100 -18.07 6.19 14.30
C ASP A 100 -17.14 7.41 14.16
N GLY A 101 -16.14 7.34 13.28
CA GLY A 101 -15.20 8.40 12.98
C GLY A 101 -13.99 8.45 13.91
N TYR A 102 -13.75 7.44 14.74
CA TYR A 102 -12.55 7.38 15.58
C TYR A 102 -11.34 6.94 14.76
N LEU A 103 -10.20 7.59 15.03
CA LEU A 103 -8.93 7.23 14.42
C LEU A 103 -8.26 6.11 15.23
N HIS A 104 -7.95 4.99 14.59
CA HIS A 104 -7.18 3.86 15.12
C HIS A 104 -5.75 3.99 14.64
N VAL A 105 -4.78 3.78 15.55
CA VAL A 105 -3.35 3.97 15.27
C VAL A 105 -2.57 2.82 15.88
N SER A 106 -1.71 2.19 15.07
CA SER A 106 -0.75 1.17 15.52
C SER A 106 0.64 1.51 14.99
N TRP A 107 1.67 1.42 15.83
CA TRP A 107 3.00 1.93 15.50
C TRP A 107 4.16 1.18 16.17
N ASP A 108 5.37 1.32 15.63
CA ASP A 108 6.61 0.94 16.31
C ASP A 108 6.77 -0.56 16.63
N HIS A 109 6.74 -1.39 15.58
CA HIS A 109 6.77 -2.84 15.68
C HIS A 109 7.88 -3.48 14.85
N HIS A 110 8.81 -4.15 15.53
CA HIS A 110 9.67 -5.18 14.97
C HIS A 110 9.91 -6.24 16.06
N ASP A 111 9.10 -7.28 16.03
CA ASP A 111 9.00 -8.31 17.09
C ASP A 111 8.71 -7.72 18.49
N GLY A 112 7.86 -6.69 18.53
CA GLY A 112 7.55 -5.92 19.73
C GLY A 112 6.19 -6.25 20.38
N PRO A 113 5.89 -5.65 21.54
CA PRO A 113 4.52 -5.58 22.06
C PRO A 113 3.62 -4.77 21.14
N LEU A 114 2.32 -5.08 21.14
CA LEU A 114 1.34 -4.26 20.46
C LEU A 114 1.34 -2.85 21.06
N ASN A 115 1.47 -1.87 20.19
CA ASN A 115 1.26 -0.46 20.48
C ASN A 115 0.07 -0.06 19.62
N TYR A 116 -1.08 0.03 20.25
CA TYR A 116 -2.33 0.39 19.60
C TYR A 116 -3.05 1.40 20.48
N ALA A 117 -3.61 2.43 19.86
CA ALA A 117 -4.42 3.44 20.53
C ALA A 117 -5.52 3.90 19.58
N ARG A 118 -6.56 4.50 20.18
CA ARG A 118 -7.65 5.13 19.46
C ARG A 118 -7.78 6.58 19.89
N SER A 119 -8.27 7.44 19.00
CA SER A 119 -8.62 8.81 19.36
C SER A 119 -9.62 8.84 20.53
N ILE A 120 -9.54 9.87 21.37
CA ILE A 120 -10.44 10.03 22.52
C ILE A 120 -11.86 10.47 22.10
N GLU A 121 -11.97 11.10 20.92
CA GLU A 121 -13.22 11.57 20.34
C GLU A 121 -13.28 11.26 18.83
N PRO A 122 -14.49 11.16 18.24
CA PRO A 122 -14.66 11.09 16.80
C PRO A 122 -13.99 12.26 16.10
N ARG A 123 -13.28 11.95 15.02
CA ARG A 123 -12.55 12.90 14.17
C ARG A 123 -11.44 13.65 14.91
N GLY A 124 -11.12 13.29 16.15
CA GLY A 124 -10.03 13.86 16.95
C GLY A 124 -8.66 13.40 16.46
N LEU A 125 -7.61 14.09 16.91
CA LEU A 125 -6.21 13.69 16.72
C LEU A 125 -5.54 13.26 18.03
N GLU A 126 -6.12 13.61 19.18
CA GLU A 126 -5.61 13.22 20.49
C GLU A 126 -5.92 11.75 20.76
N LEU A 127 -4.89 10.98 21.12
CA LEU A 127 -4.98 9.55 21.38
C LEU A 127 -5.14 9.27 22.88
N GLY A 128 -5.97 8.28 23.20
CA GLY A 128 -6.04 7.71 24.55
C GLY A 128 -4.80 6.89 24.92
N PRO A 129 -4.81 6.17 26.07
CA PRO A 129 -3.73 5.27 26.45
C PRO A 129 -3.60 4.09 25.47
N ARG A 130 -2.48 3.34 25.58
CA ARG A 130 -2.30 2.10 24.83
C ARG A 130 -3.38 1.09 25.22
N LEU A 131 -3.93 0.41 24.24
CA LEU A 131 -4.98 -0.58 24.37
C LEU A 131 -4.49 -1.93 23.85
N SER A 132 -5.01 -2.99 24.45
CA SER A 132 -4.96 -4.33 23.86
C SER A 132 -6.12 -4.53 22.90
N MET A 133 -5.95 -5.39 21.90
CA MET A 133 -7.07 -5.78 21.03
C MET A 133 -7.81 -6.96 21.66
N THR A 134 -7.10 -8.07 21.80
CA THR A 134 -7.62 -9.37 22.26
C THR A 134 -6.84 -9.92 23.46
N ASN A 135 -5.72 -9.31 23.83
CA ASN A 135 -4.76 -9.80 24.83
C ASN A 135 -4.09 -11.14 24.46
N LYS A 136 -4.12 -11.54 23.18
CA LYS A 136 -3.49 -12.79 22.70
C LYS A 136 -2.51 -12.46 21.60
N GLN A 137 -1.28 -12.98 21.66
CA GLN A 137 -0.25 -12.73 20.63
C GLN A 137 -0.01 -11.22 20.40
N GLU A 138 0.12 -10.45 21.49
CA GLU A 138 0.24 -8.98 21.49
C GLU A 138 1.43 -8.50 22.35
N ASP A 139 2.28 -9.42 22.81
CA ASP A 139 3.29 -9.21 23.86
C ASP A 139 4.70 -8.93 23.32
N ARG A 140 5.24 -9.77 22.41
CA ARG A 140 6.64 -9.65 21.93
C ARG A 140 6.89 -10.22 20.54
N GLY A 141 5.91 -10.07 19.64
CA GLY A 141 6.01 -10.65 18.30
C GLY A 141 5.35 -9.84 17.20
N VAL A 142 4.75 -8.69 17.53
CA VAL A 142 4.01 -7.90 16.56
C VAL A 142 5.02 -7.22 15.61
N THR A 143 4.76 -7.38 14.31
CA THR A 143 5.42 -6.67 13.21
C THR A 143 4.39 -6.43 12.10
N TYR A 144 4.55 -5.35 11.32
CA TYR A 144 3.70 -5.01 10.17
C TYR A 144 2.20 -4.86 10.52
N PRO A 145 1.83 -3.84 11.32
CA PRO A 145 0.42 -3.58 11.62
C PRO A 145 -0.31 -3.06 10.38
N GLU A 146 -1.45 -3.65 10.04
CA GLU A 146 -2.24 -3.27 8.88
C GLU A 146 -3.74 -3.21 9.21
N PHE A 147 -4.40 -2.10 8.87
CA PHE A 147 -5.84 -1.91 9.03
C PHE A 147 -6.56 -1.92 7.68
N TYR A 148 -7.78 -2.44 7.66
CA TYR A 148 -8.63 -2.50 6.46
C TYR A 148 -10.09 -2.18 6.82
N ALA A 149 -10.62 -1.06 6.32
CA ALA A 149 -12.00 -0.65 6.58
C ALA A 149 -13.02 -1.58 5.89
N LEU A 150 -14.13 -1.82 6.59
CA LEU A 150 -15.24 -2.64 6.12
C LEU A 150 -16.50 -1.80 5.85
N PRO A 151 -17.41 -2.26 4.96
CA PRO A 151 -18.66 -1.56 4.68
C PRO A 151 -19.59 -1.36 5.88
N ASP A 152 -19.49 -2.23 6.89
CA ASP A 152 -20.25 -2.12 8.15
C ASP A 152 -19.68 -1.10 9.14
N GLY A 153 -18.63 -0.35 8.75
CA GLY A 153 -17.93 0.60 9.59
C GLY A 153 -16.97 -0.03 10.61
N GLY A 154 -16.90 -1.36 10.66
CA GLY A 154 -15.84 -2.09 11.34
C GLY A 154 -14.54 -2.08 10.54
N MET A 155 -13.57 -2.89 10.98
CA MET A 155 -12.31 -3.06 10.24
C MET A 155 -11.64 -4.39 10.57
N TYR A 156 -10.76 -4.84 9.68
CA TYR A 156 -9.78 -5.85 10.02
C TYR A 156 -8.49 -5.21 10.54
N PHE A 157 -7.80 -5.95 11.41
CA PHE A 157 -6.41 -5.70 11.76
C PHE A 157 -5.61 -6.97 11.53
N VAL A 158 -4.56 -6.84 10.73
CA VAL A 158 -3.64 -7.92 10.39
C VAL A 158 -2.26 -7.55 10.88
N TYR A 159 -1.55 -8.54 11.41
CA TYR A 159 -0.16 -8.37 11.77
C TYR A 159 0.57 -9.70 11.72
N ARG A 160 1.90 -9.61 11.57
CA ARG A 160 2.79 -10.73 11.78
C ARG A 160 3.02 -10.91 13.27
N TYR A 161 2.86 -12.14 13.76
CA TYR A 161 3.28 -12.52 15.09
C TYR A 161 4.46 -13.51 15.05
N GLY A 162 5.61 -13.08 15.54
CA GLY A 162 6.84 -13.88 15.65
C GLY A 162 7.88 -13.54 14.59
N ALA A 163 9.13 -13.94 14.88
CA ALA A 163 10.32 -13.54 14.13
C ALA A 163 10.38 -14.10 12.69
N SER A 164 11.31 -13.57 11.90
CA SER A 164 11.71 -14.12 10.60
C SER A 164 12.07 -15.60 10.69
N GLY A 165 11.40 -16.47 9.93
CA GLY A 165 11.51 -17.94 10.03
C GLY A 165 10.30 -18.63 10.66
N ALA A 166 9.51 -17.91 11.47
CA ALA A 166 8.41 -18.48 12.27
C ALA A 166 7.22 -17.51 12.44
N GLY A 167 7.05 -16.56 11.51
CA GLY A 167 6.00 -15.55 11.61
C GLY A 167 4.62 -16.11 11.23
N ASN A 168 3.66 -15.95 12.13
CA ASN A 168 2.26 -16.28 11.89
C ASN A 168 1.50 -15.06 11.39
N MET A 169 0.58 -15.24 10.44
CA MET A 169 -0.36 -14.19 10.05
C MET A 169 -1.55 -14.21 11.00
N VAL A 170 -1.69 -13.19 11.85
CA VAL A 170 -2.81 -13.02 12.77
C VAL A 170 -3.85 -12.09 12.14
N LEU A 171 -5.13 -12.48 12.22
CA LEU A 171 -6.26 -11.68 11.74
C LEU A 171 -7.24 -11.41 12.89
N ASN A 172 -7.49 -10.13 13.17
CA ASN A 172 -8.52 -9.67 14.09
C ASN A 172 -9.61 -8.88 13.32
N ARG A 173 -10.83 -8.87 13.84
CA ARG A 173 -11.94 -8.02 13.38
C ARG A 173 -12.38 -7.08 14.50
N TYR A 174 -12.52 -5.80 14.20
CA TYR A 174 -13.19 -4.83 15.06
C TYR A 174 -14.67 -4.80 14.72
N HIS A 175 -15.51 -5.06 15.71
CA HIS A 175 -16.96 -4.91 15.59
C HIS A 175 -17.35 -3.53 16.11
N LEU A 176 -17.90 -2.69 15.23
CA LEU A 176 -18.22 -1.30 15.55
C LEU A 176 -19.28 -1.21 16.68
N ASP A 177 -20.37 -1.96 16.56
CA ASP A 177 -21.48 -1.96 17.52
C ASP A 177 -21.04 -2.37 18.93
N GLU A 178 -20.13 -3.33 19.02
CA GLU A 178 -19.63 -3.87 20.29
C GLU A 178 -18.38 -3.14 20.80
N LYS A 179 -17.78 -2.28 19.96
CA LYS A 179 -16.55 -1.54 20.22
C LYS A 179 -15.39 -2.42 20.70
N ARG A 180 -15.29 -3.65 20.20
CA ARG A 180 -14.27 -4.64 20.61
C ARG A 180 -13.66 -5.36 19.42
N TRP A 181 -12.46 -5.89 19.65
CA TRP A 181 -11.77 -6.78 18.73
C TRP A 181 -12.13 -8.25 18.99
N GLU A 182 -12.28 -9.03 17.92
CA GLU A 182 -12.40 -10.49 17.90
C GLU A 182 -11.20 -11.08 17.16
N ARG A 183 -10.62 -12.16 17.70
CA ARG A 183 -9.63 -12.99 17.00
C ARG A 183 -10.34 -13.85 15.96
N ILE A 184 -9.99 -13.70 14.68
CA ILE A 184 -10.47 -14.57 13.61
C ILE A 184 -9.49 -15.74 13.37
N HIS A 185 -8.20 -15.42 13.17
CA HIS A 185 -7.15 -16.45 12.99
C HIS A 185 -5.92 -16.15 13.83
N ASN A 186 -5.40 -17.14 14.54
CA ASN A 186 -4.10 -17.06 15.24
C ASN A 186 -2.92 -17.28 14.29
N ASN A 187 -3.17 -18.00 13.19
CA ASN A 187 -2.23 -18.26 12.13
C ASN A 187 -2.99 -18.69 10.88
N LEU A 188 -3.18 -17.77 9.92
CA LEU A 188 -3.91 -18.07 8.69
C LEU A 188 -3.06 -18.83 7.67
N ILE A 189 -1.78 -18.48 7.53
CA ILE A 189 -0.85 -19.09 6.59
C ILE A 189 0.29 -19.74 7.38
N SER A 190 0.46 -21.06 7.23
CA SER A 190 1.52 -21.81 7.90
C SER A 190 2.60 -22.23 6.92
N GLY A 191 3.82 -21.78 7.18
CA GLY A 191 5.03 -22.29 6.52
C GLY A 191 5.57 -23.59 7.12
N GLU A 192 4.87 -24.18 8.11
CA GLU A 192 5.18 -25.48 8.72
C GLU A 192 6.60 -25.58 9.29
N GLY A 193 7.18 -24.46 9.74
CA GLY A 193 8.57 -24.38 10.20
C GLY A 193 9.62 -24.57 9.11
N LYS A 194 9.21 -24.65 7.83
CA LYS A 194 10.09 -24.86 6.67
C LYS A 194 10.31 -23.60 5.84
N ARG A 195 9.41 -22.63 5.93
CA ARG A 195 9.40 -21.41 5.11
C ARG A 195 8.59 -20.30 5.77
N ASN A 196 8.67 -19.09 5.21
CA ASN A 196 7.84 -17.94 5.57
C ASN A 196 6.87 -17.59 4.45
N ALA A 197 5.71 -17.06 4.80
CA ALA A 197 4.85 -16.34 3.88
C ALA A 197 4.99 -14.83 4.11
N TYR A 198 4.97 -14.07 3.02
CA TYR A 198 4.87 -12.62 3.06
C TYR A 198 3.68 -12.18 2.24
N TRP A 199 2.70 -11.58 2.91
CA TRP A 199 1.40 -11.28 2.31
C TRP A 199 1.22 -9.81 1.97
N GLN A 200 0.15 -9.58 1.22
CA GLN A 200 -0.58 -8.34 1.08
C GLN A 200 -2.07 -8.69 0.99
N MET A 201 -2.93 -7.76 1.43
CA MET A 201 -4.37 -7.98 1.46
C MET A 201 -5.12 -6.79 0.82
N ALA A 202 -6.33 -7.05 0.34
CA ALA A 202 -7.30 -6.05 -0.04
C ALA A 202 -8.67 -6.46 0.49
N VAL A 203 -9.53 -5.47 0.77
CA VAL A 203 -10.95 -5.67 1.04
C VAL A 203 -11.71 -5.02 -0.10
N ASP A 204 -12.60 -5.75 -0.75
CA ASP A 204 -13.39 -5.20 -1.85
C ASP A 204 -14.61 -4.41 -1.34
N ASN A 205 -15.46 -3.95 -2.26
CA ASN A 205 -16.63 -3.14 -1.93
C ASN A 205 -17.74 -3.92 -1.22
N GLU A 206 -17.77 -5.25 -1.36
CA GLU A 206 -18.71 -6.15 -0.68
C GLU A 206 -18.20 -6.59 0.70
N GLY A 207 -16.95 -6.25 1.02
CA GLY A 207 -16.29 -6.66 2.26
C GLY A 207 -15.60 -8.02 2.17
N ASP A 208 -15.47 -8.59 0.97
CA ASP A 208 -14.69 -9.80 0.75
C ASP A 208 -13.20 -9.50 0.98
N ILE A 209 -12.52 -10.45 1.60
CA ILE A 209 -11.09 -10.39 1.86
C ILE A 209 -10.36 -11.10 0.74
N HIS A 210 -9.43 -10.39 0.10
CA HIS A 210 -8.51 -10.93 -0.89
C HIS A 210 -7.11 -10.94 -0.32
N LEU A 211 -6.45 -12.09 -0.39
CA LEU A 211 -5.13 -12.31 0.19
C LEU A 211 -4.21 -12.87 -0.89
N SER A 212 -3.04 -12.26 -1.05
CA SER A 212 -1.97 -12.84 -1.85
C SER A 212 -0.65 -12.82 -1.09
N TYR A 213 0.23 -13.75 -1.41
CA TYR A 213 1.49 -13.90 -0.71
C TYR A 213 2.53 -14.60 -1.57
N VAL A 214 3.80 -14.41 -1.21
CA VAL A 214 4.93 -15.19 -1.73
C VAL A 214 5.49 -16.09 -0.63
N TRP A 215 6.07 -17.22 -1.01
CA TRP A 215 6.80 -18.11 -0.10
C TRP A 215 8.27 -17.75 -0.09
N ARG A 216 8.95 -17.91 1.06
CA ARG A 216 10.40 -17.81 1.20
C ARG A 216 10.96 -18.95 2.03
N ASP A 217 11.80 -19.79 1.44
CA ASP A 217 12.32 -21.00 2.11
C ASP A 217 13.39 -20.71 3.16
N THR A 218 14.18 -19.64 3.01
CA THR A 218 15.26 -19.31 3.96
C THR A 218 15.20 -17.84 4.41
N TRP A 219 16.22 -17.37 5.14
CA TRP A 219 16.34 -15.95 5.48
C TRP A 219 16.68 -15.07 4.26
N ASP A 220 17.29 -15.65 3.22
CA ASP A 220 17.70 -14.96 2.00
C ASP A 220 16.48 -14.67 1.12
N VAL A 221 16.32 -13.40 0.73
CA VAL A 221 15.26 -12.94 -0.19
C VAL A 221 15.32 -13.62 -1.55
N SER A 222 16.49 -14.11 -1.99
CA SER A 222 16.63 -14.86 -3.24
C SER A 222 15.79 -16.14 -3.26
N THR A 223 15.41 -16.66 -2.09
CA THR A 223 14.55 -17.83 -1.95
C THR A 223 13.05 -17.52 -1.97
N ASN A 224 12.67 -16.27 -2.24
CA ASN A 224 11.29 -15.92 -2.58
C ASN A 224 10.84 -16.68 -3.84
N HIS A 225 9.65 -17.28 -3.81
CA HIS A 225 9.09 -18.01 -4.95
C HIS A 225 7.56 -18.10 -4.85
N ASN A 226 6.95 -18.32 -6.01
CA ASN A 226 5.51 -18.39 -6.27
C ASN A 226 4.74 -17.13 -5.82
N LEU A 227 3.67 -16.82 -6.55
CA LEU A 227 2.67 -15.86 -6.12
C LEU A 227 1.36 -16.63 -5.89
N CYS A 228 0.90 -16.64 -4.64
CA CYS A 228 -0.26 -17.40 -4.20
C CYS A 228 -1.46 -16.50 -3.91
N TYR A 229 -2.65 -17.09 -3.88
CA TYR A 229 -3.90 -16.37 -3.65
C TYR A 229 -4.89 -17.17 -2.79
N ALA A 230 -5.70 -16.46 -2.01
CA ALA A 230 -6.89 -16.95 -1.33
C ALA A 230 -7.89 -15.82 -1.14
N ARG A 231 -9.18 -16.15 -0.99
CA ARG A 231 -10.23 -15.18 -0.64
C ARG A 231 -11.20 -15.69 0.41
N SER A 232 -11.85 -14.78 1.12
CA SER A 232 -12.91 -15.06 2.08
C SER A 232 -14.08 -14.11 1.89
N SER A 233 -15.31 -14.65 1.90
CA SER A 233 -16.55 -13.87 1.73
C SER A 233 -17.47 -13.93 2.96
N ASP A 234 -16.99 -14.48 4.07
CA ASP A 234 -17.78 -14.74 5.29
C ASP A 234 -17.15 -14.11 6.53
N GLY A 235 -16.51 -12.96 6.32
CA GLY A 235 -15.88 -12.20 7.39
C GLY A 235 -14.50 -12.74 7.78
N GLY A 236 -13.85 -13.53 6.91
CA GLY A 236 -12.53 -14.12 7.16
C GLY A 236 -12.58 -15.50 7.78
N ARG A 237 -13.75 -16.12 7.97
CA ARG A 237 -13.90 -17.39 8.71
C ARG A 237 -13.49 -18.59 7.86
N THR A 238 -13.90 -18.61 6.60
CA THR A 238 -13.52 -19.64 5.63
C THR A 238 -12.84 -19.04 4.41
N TRP A 239 -11.97 -19.85 3.78
CA TRP A 239 -11.11 -19.41 2.69
C TRP A 239 -11.27 -20.33 1.48
N LYS A 240 -11.21 -19.75 0.29
CA LYS A 240 -11.36 -20.43 -1.00
C LYS A 240 -10.36 -19.91 -2.03
N THR A 241 -10.11 -20.73 -3.05
CA THR A 241 -9.39 -20.33 -4.26
C THR A 241 -10.20 -19.33 -5.09
N SER A 242 -9.61 -18.76 -6.14
CA SER A 242 -10.28 -17.97 -7.17
C SER A 242 -11.49 -18.72 -7.75
N THR A 243 -11.32 -20.01 -8.04
CA THR A 243 -12.33 -20.94 -8.59
C THR A 243 -13.37 -21.43 -7.57
N GLY A 244 -13.27 -21.00 -6.31
CA GLY A 244 -14.25 -21.33 -5.27
C GLY A 244 -14.02 -22.65 -4.54
N LYS A 245 -12.89 -23.34 -4.77
CA LYS A 245 -12.51 -24.53 -4.01
C LYS A 245 -12.14 -24.12 -2.58
N MET A 246 -12.71 -24.79 -1.58
CA MET A 246 -12.39 -24.55 -0.17
C MET A 246 -10.92 -24.88 0.14
N LEU A 247 -10.30 -24.03 0.96
CA LEU A 247 -8.95 -24.19 1.47
C LEU A 247 -8.99 -24.56 2.96
N PRO A 248 -8.18 -25.55 3.40
CA PRO A 248 -7.99 -25.78 4.83
C PRO A 248 -7.25 -24.59 5.47
N VAL A 249 -7.52 -24.34 6.75
CA VAL A 249 -6.81 -23.34 7.56
C VAL A 249 -6.06 -24.07 8.68
N PRO A 250 -4.75 -23.81 8.89
CA PRO A 250 -3.93 -22.86 8.14
C PRO A 250 -3.67 -23.30 6.70
N ILE A 251 -3.58 -22.32 5.79
CA ILE A 251 -3.19 -22.55 4.40
C ILE A 251 -1.68 -22.84 4.38
N THR A 252 -1.29 -23.92 3.72
CA THR A 252 0.09 -24.42 3.63
C THR A 252 0.62 -24.30 2.20
N TYR A 253 1.90 -24.58 2.00
CA TYR A 253 2.51 -24.62 0.66
C TYR A 253 1.75 -25.56 -0.29
N ASP A 254 1.43 -26.78 0.16
CA ASP A 254 0.78 -27.82 -0.65
C ASP A 254 -0.70 -27.53 -0.95
N THR A 255 -1.34 -26.67 -0.16
CA THR A 255 -2.77 -26.35 -0.31
C THR A 255 -3.00 -25.01 -0.99
N SER A 256 -1.97 -24.18 -1.13
CA SER A 256 -2.05 -22.86 -1.75
C SER A 256 -2.47 -22.95 -3.22
N GLU A 257 -3.36 -22.05 -3.64
CA GLU A 257 -3.50 -21.74 -5.06
C GLU A 257 -2.28 -20.94 -5.52
N ILE A 258 -1.68 -21.33 -6.63
CA ILE A 258 -0.60 -20.58 -7.28
C ILE A 258 -1.21 -19.73 -8.40
N ALA A 259 -1.33 -18.43 -8.16
CA ALA A 259 -1.77 -17.45 -9.16
C ALA A 259 -0.71 -17.29 -10.27
N MET A 260 0.57 -17.31 -9.90
CA MET A 260 1.68 -17.30 -10.85
C MET A 260 2.87 -18.10 -10.31
N LYS A 261 3.40 -19.01 -11.12
CA LYS A 261 4.62 -19.75 -10.78
C LYS A 261 5.84 -18.89 -11.08
N ILE A 262 6.65 -18.62 -10.07
CA ILE A 262 7.86 -17.81 -10.16
C ILE A 262 8.94 -18.55 -9.36
N PRO A 263 10.04 -19.00 -9.96
CA PRO A 263 11.04 -19.78 -9.23
C PRO A 263 11.85 -18.90 -8.26
N GLN A 264 12.61 -19.55 -7.38
CA GLN A 264 13.65 -18.88 -6.60
C GLN A 264 14.72 -18.30 -7.53
N ASN A 265 15.51 -17.35 -7.03
CA ASN A 265 16.56 -16.63 -7.76
C ASN A 265 16.04 -15.78 -8.92
N SER A 266 14.75 -15.45 -8.92
CA SER A 266 14.12 -14.58 -9.92
C SER A 266 14.01 -13.11 -9.49
N ASN A 267 14.74 -12.64 -8.47
CA ASN A 267 14.52 -11.30 -7.90
C ASN A 267 13.04 -11.01 -7.54
N LEU A 268 12.26 -12.04 -7.22
CA LEU A 268 10.88 -11.86 -6.77
C LEU A 268 10.92 -11.15 -5.42
N ILE A 269 10.23 -10.02 -5.31
CA ILE A 269 10.10 -9.30 -4.04
C ILE A 269 8.89 -9.79 -3.23
N ASN A 270 8.94 -9.56 -1.92
CA ASN A 270 7.88 -9.85 -0.96
C ASN A 270 7.21 -8.56 -0.44
N GLN A 271 6.02 -8.71 0.17
CA GLN A 271 5.23 -7.63 0.80
C GLN A 271 4.99 -6.46 -0.15
N THR A 272 4.18 -6.67 -1.18
CA THR A 272 3.87 -5.62 -2.16
C THR A 272 2.47 -5.08 -1.93
N SER A 273 1.61 -5.12 -2.96
CA SER A 273 0.24 -4.66 -2.88
C SER A 273 -0.64 -5.46 -3.82
N MET A 274 -1.93 -5.43 -3.52
CA MET A 274 -2.96 -5.94 -4.38
C MET A 274 -4.19 -5.03 -4.30
N THR A 275 -5.07 -5.19 -5.27
CA THR A 275 -6.36 -4.52 -5.35
C THR A 275 -7.39 -5.49 -5.95
N THR A 276 -8.64 -5.06 -6.02
CA THR A 276 -9.69 -5.71 -6.80
C THR A 276 -10.27 -4.74 -7.80
N ASP A 277 -10.81 -5.22 -8.91
CA ASP A 277 -11.71 -4.42 -9.73
C ASP A 277 -13.09 -4.26 -9.05
N ALA A 278 -14.01 -3.51 -9.69
CA ALA A 278 -15.34 -3.27 -9.14
C ALA A 278 -16.20 -4.55 -9.04
N ASN A 279 -15.81 -5.65 -9.71
CA ASN A 279 -16.48 -6.94 -9.67
C ASN A 279 -15.85 -7.91 -8.65
N GLY A 280 -14.87 -7.45 -7.87
CA GLY A 280 -14.15 -8.30 -6.91
C GLY A 280 -13.10 -9.20 -7.55
N ASN A 281 -12.70 -8.95 -8.80
CA ASN A 281 -11.60 -9.71 -9.40
C ASN A 281 -10.24 -9.20 -8.89
N PRO A 282 -9.35 -10.06 -8.38
CA PRO A 282 -8.08 -9.64 -7.80
C PRO A 282 -7.03 -9.26 -8.86
N ALA A 283 -6.21 -8.27 -8.53
CA ALA A 283 -4.98 -7.94 -9.23
C ALA A 283 -3.85 -7.66 -8.24
N ILE A 284 -2.65 -8.17 -8.52
CA ILE A 284 -1.49 -8.16 -7.63
C ILE A 284 -0.33 -7.51 -8.39
N ALA A 285 0.31 -6.52 -7.79
CA ALA A 285 1.52 -5.92 -8.36
C ALA A 285 2.77 -6.42 -7.64
N SER A 286 3.80 -6.76 -8.42
CA SER A 286 5.11 -7.14 -7.90
C SER A 286 6.19 -6.85 -8.95
N TYR A 287 7.40 -7.30 -8.71
CA TYR A 287 8.46 -7.34 -9.70
C TYR A 287 9.29 -8.61 -9.56
N TRP A 288 9.85 -9.05 -10.69
CA TRP A 288 10.79 -10.16 -10.77
C TRP A 288 11.56 -10.09 -12.10
N THR A 289 12.58 -10.91 -12.24
CA THR A 289 13.30 -11.19 -13.49
C THR A 289 12.70 -12.45 -14.11
N ALA A 290 12.13 -12.33 -15.30
CA ALA A 290 11.54 -13.45 -16.03
C ALA A 290 12.60 -14.48 -16.45
N GLU A 291 12.18 -15.71 -16.72
CA GLU A 291 13.08 -16.78 -17.17
C GLU A 291 13.75 -16.38 -18.51
N GLY A 292 15.08 -16.57 -18.59
CA GLY A 292 15.88 -16.16 -19.74
C GLY A 292 16.25 -14.68 -19.77
N GLU A 293 15.65 -13.85 -18.92
CA GLU A 293 15.94 -12.42 -18.83
C GLU A 293 16.99 -12.11 -17.75
N THR A 294 17.58 -10.91 -17.82
CA THR A 294 18.60 -10.45 -16.86
C THR A 294 18.18 -9.21 -16.07
N VAL A 295 17.09 -8.55 -16.49
CA VAL A 295 16.63 -7.29 -15.91
C VAL A 295 15.28 -7.51 -15.23
N THR A 296 15.20 -7.16 -13.95
CA THR A 296 13.96 -7.18 -13.19
C THR A 296 12.98 -6.13 -13.72
N GLN A 297 11.73 -6.55 -13.92
CA GLN A 297 10.62 -5.73 -14.41
C GLN A 297 9.48 -5.73 -13.41
N PHE A 298 8.68 -4.66 -13.39
CA PHE A 298 7.39 -4.67 -12.71
C PHE A 298 6.38 -5.48 -13.52
N PHE A 299 5.50 -6.16 -12.81
CA PHE A 299 4.42 -6.95 -13.38
C PHE A 299 3.13 -6.76 -12.58
N ILE A 300 2.02 -6.99 -13.27
CA ILE A 300 0.72 -7.24 -12.66
C ILE A 300 0.31 -8.68 -12.96
N VAL A 301 -0.19 -9.37 -11.94
CA VAL A 301 -0.88 -10.66 -12.05
C VAL A 301 -2.34 -10.44 -11.68
N TYR A 302 -3.26 -10.66 -12.61
CA TYR A 302 -4.69 -10.38 -12.40
C TYR A 302 -5.56 -11.55 -12.83
N HIS A 303 -6.70 -11.72 -12.17
CA HIS A 303 -7.70 -12.71 -12.55
C HIS A 303 -8.82 -12.01 -13.30
N ASP A 304 -9.29 -12.54 -14.43
CA ASP A 304 -10.37 -11.93 -15.22
C ASP A 304 -11.78 -12.43 -14.85
N GLY A 305 -11.87 -13.22 -13.79
CA GLY A 305 -13.07 -13.95 -13.37
C GLY A 305 -13.07 -15.41 -13.81
N THR A 306 -12.18 -15.79 -14.73
CA THR A 306 -12.03 -17.16 -15.24
C THR A 306 -10.62 -17.74 -15.06
N GLN A 307 -9.58 -16.95 -15.31
CA GLN A 307 -8.19 -17.39 -15.26
C GLN A 307 -7.23 -16.27 -14.84
N TRP A 308 -6.04 -16.68 -14.42
CA TRP A 308 -4.95 -15.78 -14.10
C TRP A 308 -4.18 -15.35 -15.36
N HIS A 309 -3.87 -14.06 -15.42
CA HIS A 309 -3.06 -13.41 -16.43
C HIS A 309 -1.87 -12.72 -15.80
N SER A 310 -0.84 -12.47 -16.60
CA SER A 310 0.29 -11.61 -16.20
C SER A 310 0.59 -10.59 -17.29
N SER A 311 1.04 -9.42 -16.88
CA SER A 311 1.43 -8.34 -17.78
C SER A 311 2.67 -7.62 -17.25
N GLN A 312 3.70 -7.50 -18.09
CA GLN A 312 4.91 -6.74 -17.78
C GLN A 312 4.63 -5.24 -17.92
N ALA A 313 4.77 -4.51 -16.83
CA ALA A 313 4.41 -3.09 -16.76
C ALA A 313 5.53 -2.13 -17.17
N THR A 314 6.76 -2.62 -17.26
CA THR A 314 7.95 -1.79 -17.54
C THR A 314 8.85 -2.40 -18.60
N ASN A 315 9.77 -1.58 -19.11
CA ASN A 315 10.87 -2.01 -19.99
C ASN A 315 12.20 -1.46 -19.48
N ARG A 316 12.49 -1.75 -18.20
CA ARG A 316 13.74 -1.37 -17.52
C ARG A 316 14.96 -1.93 -18.24
N LYS A 317 16.11 -1.28 -18.07
CA LYS A 317 17.40 -1.61 -18.70
C LYS A 317 18.50 -1.95 -17.72
N THR A 318 18.39 -1.50 -16.48
CA THR A 318 19.44 -1.63 -15.47
C THR A 318 19.18 -2.85 -14.58
N PRO A 319 20.07 -3.87 -14.62
CA PRO A 319 19.97 -5.04 -13.75
C PRO A 319 20.33 -4.68 -12.30
N PHE A 320 19.81 -5.45 -11.36
CA PHE A 320 20.23 -5.45 -9.96
C PHE A 320 19.98 -6.84 -9.37
N SER A 321 20.47 -7.09 -8.15
CA SER A 321 20.18 -8.31 -7.40
C SER A 321 19.54 -7.97 -6.07
N LEU A 322 18.47 -8.70 -5.73
CA LEU A 322 17.88 -8.60 -4.39
C LEU A 322 18.68 -9.36 -3.33
N ALA A 323 19.48 -10.36 -3.73
CA ALA A 323 19.99 -11.41 -2.84
C ALA A 323 20.60 -10.92 -1.50
N GLY A 324 20.29 -11.67 -0.45
CA GLY A 324 20.71 -11.52 0.94
C GLY A 324 19.59 -11.08 1.90
N GLY A 325 19.94 -10.73 3.14
CA GLY A 325 18.99 -10.41 4.22
C GLY A 325 18.83 -8.92 4.55
N GLY A 326 17.90 -8.63 5.47
CA GLY A 326 17.61 -7.31 6.04
C GLY A 326 16.95 -6.32 5.08
N THR A 327 16.66 -5.10 5.57
CA THR A 327 16.20 -4.00 4.72
C THR A 327 17.28 -3.63 3.71
N ARG A 328 16.88 -3.58 2.43
CA ARG A 328 17.77 -3.36 1.29
C ARG A 328 17.57 -1.97 0.71
N ARG A 329 18.65 -1.36 0.26
CA ARG A 329 18.60 -0.18 -0.62
C ARG A 329 18.37 -0.66 -2.05
N ILE A 330 17.11 -0.77 -2.45
CA ILE A 330 16.71 -1.34 -3.75
C ILE A 330 16.58 -0.19 -4.76
N PRO A 331 17.08 -0.32 -6.01
CA PRO A 331 17.00 0.74 -7.03
C PRO A 331 15.57 0.99 -7.54
N ILE A 332 14.61 0.15 -7.16
CA ILE A 332 13.19 0.34 -7.42
C ILE A 332 12.39 0.14 -6.13
N SER A 333 11.27 0.84 -5.98
CA SER A 333 10.35 0.57 -4.87
C SER A 333 9.52 -0.69 -5.11
N ARG A 334 8.96 -1.27 -4.06
CA ARG A 334 7.76 -2.10 -4.21
C ARG A 334 6.61 -1.23 -4.76
N PRO A 335 5.68 -1.79 -5.55
CA PRO A 335 4.61 -1.01 -6.18
C PRO A 335 3.30 -0.98 -5.37
N GLN A 336 2.53 0.11 -5.49
CA GLN A 336 1.09 0.12 -5.19
C GLN A 336 0.30 -0.09 -6.49
N LEU A 337 -0.81 -0.81 -6.38
CA LEU A 337 -1.74 -1.03 -7.49
C LEU A 337 -3.14 -0.56 -7.13
N LEU A 338 -3.74 0.17 -8.07
CA LEU A 338 -5.13 0.62 -8.01
C LEU A 338 -5.84 0.19 -9.29
N SER A 339 -7.15 0.01 -9.20
CA SER A 339 -7.99 -0.34 -10.35
C SER A 339 -9.19 0.60 -10.46
N ARG A 340 -9.69 0.77 -11.68
CA ARG A 340 -10.95 1.45 -11.95
C ARG A 340 -11.67 0.75 -13.10
N VAL A 341 -12.97 0.59 -12.98
CA VAL A 341 -13.81 0.07 -14.07
C VAL A 341 -14.57 1.21 -14.73
N GLU A 342 -14.54 1.28 -16.07
CA GLU A 342 -15.35 2.17 -16.89
C GLU A 342 -16.05 1.37 -18.00
N GLY A 343 -17.35 1.11 -17.83
CA GLY A 343 -18.04 0.15 -18.71
C GLY A 343 -17.47 -1.26 -18.53
N ASP A 344 -17.03 -1.88 -19.63
CA ASP A 344 -16.41 -3.22 -19.62
C ASP A 344 -14.88 -3.17 -19.48
N GLU A 345 -14.29 -1.98 -19.36
CA GLU A 345 -12.85 -1.77 -19.31
C GLU A 345 -12.35 -1.63 -17.87
N THR A 346 -11.37 -2.46 -17.50
CA THR A 346 -10.64 -2.32 -16.23
C THR A 346 -9.31 -1.62 -16.51
N PHE A 347 -9.14 -0.44 -15.94
CA PHE A 347 -7.89 0.30 -15.89
C PHE A 347 -7.10 -0.10 -14.64
N PHE A 348 -5.81 -0.32 -14.79
CA PHE A 348 -4.87 -0.52 -13.71
C PHE A 348 -3.89 0.65 -13.64
N TYR A 349 -3.69 1.19 -12.45
CA TYR A 349 -2.70 2.24 -12.16
C TYR A 349 -1.62 1.68 -11.24
N LEU A 350 -0.41 1.55 -11.76
CA LEU A 350 0.77 1.09 -11.04
C LEU A 350 1.59 2.30 -10.59
N ILE A 351 1.78 2.46 -9.28
CA ILE A 351 2.61 3.52 -8.71
C ILE A 351 3.87 2.90 -8.15
N TYR A 352 5.02 3.48 -8.49
CA TYR A 352 6.33 3.02 -8.05
C TYR A 352 7.38 4.14 -8.13
N ARG A 353 8.60 3.82 -7.72
CA ARG A 353 9.80 4.64 -7.86
C ARG A 353 10.88 3.83 -8.56
N ASP A 354 11.67 4.47 -9.41
CA ASP A 354 12.74 3.81 -10.16
C ASP A 354 13.98 4.71 -10.32
N ALA A 355 15.15 4.15 -10.05
CA ALA A 355 16.44 4.81 -10.22
C ALA A 355 16.75 5.16 -11.69
N GLU A 356 16.13 4.49 -12.67
CA GLU A 356 16.28 4.83 -14.10
C GLU A 356 15.66 6.20 -14.47
N VAL A 357 14.88 6.79 -13.58
CA VAL A 357 14.29 8.13 -13.72
C VAL A 357 14.62 9.02 -12.51
N ASP A 358 15.83 8.85 -11.98
CA ASP A 358 16.40 9.55 -10.83
C ASP A 358 15.57 9.43 -9.53
N ASP A 359 15.11 8.21 -9.22
CA ASP A 359 14.35 7.93 -8.00
C ASP A 359 13.09 8.81 -7.86
N ARG A 360 12.46 9.18 -8.98
CA ARG A 360 11.19 9.90 -9.00
C ARG A 360 9.98 8.99 -8.87
N VAL A 361 8.87 9.59 -8.45
CA VAL A 361 7.55 8.94 -8.48
C VAL A 361 7.14 8.69 -9.93
N VAL A 362 6.69 7.48 -10.22
CA VAL A 362 6.18 7.06 -11.53
C VAL A 362 4.77 6.51 -11.36
N ILE A 363 3.89 6.91 -12.26
CA ILE A 363 2.54 6.34 -12.42
C ILE A 363 2.49 5.74 -13.82
N SER A 364 2.19 4.44 -13.89
CA SER A 364 1.92 3.75 -15.15
C SER A 364 0.46 3.30 -15.20
N SER A 365 -0.13 3.32 -16.39
CA SER A 365 -1.50 2.89 -16.62
C SER A 365 -1.60 1.97 -17.83
N ALA A 366 -2.47 0.98 -17.73
CA ALA A 366 -2.87 0.10 -18.81
C ALA A 366 -4.31 -0.36 -18.59
N SER A 367 -4.97 -0.80 -19.65
CA SER A 367 -6.32 -1.37 -19.55
C SER A 367 -6.43 -2.74 -20.17
N THR A 368 -7.42 -3.51 -19.72
CA THR A 368 -7.68 -4.87 -20.19
C THR A 368 -8.12 -4.92 -21.65
N VAL A 369 -8.90 -3.92 -22.12
CA VAL A 369 -9.41 -3.88 -23.51
C VAL A 369 -8.38 -3.35 -24.50
N GLU A 370 -7.43 -2.52 -24.06
CA GLU A 370 -6.29 -2.09 -24.88
C GLU A 370 -5.16 -3.14 -24.87
N GLY A 371 -5.40 -4.36 -24.39
CA GLY A 371 -4.40 -5.44 -24.39
C GLY A 371 -3.21 -5.16 -23.46
N MET A 372 -3.46 -4.46 -22.34
CA MET A 372 -2.46 -4.13 -21.32
C MET A 372 -1.23 -3.38 -21.88
N GLN A 373 -1.45 -2.44 -22.82
CA GLN A 373 -0.38 -1.58 -23.33
C GLN A 373 -0.04 -0.47 -22.30
N TRP A 374 1.10 -0.62 -21.65
CA TRP A 374 1.52 0.26 -20.55
C TRP A 374 2.02 1.62 -21.03
N LYS A 375 1.37 2.68 -20.55
CA LYS A 375 1.83 4.07 -20.64
C LYS A 375 2.39 4.48 -19.29
N ARG A 376 3.51 5.21 -19.27
CA ARG A 376 4.11 5.72 -18.02
C ARG A 376 4.21 7.23 -18.02
N LYS A 377 4.12 7.82 -16.84
CA LYS A 377 4.37 9.23 -16.55
C LYS A 377 5.25 9.35 -15.32
N VAL A 378 6.33 10.12 -15.44
CA VAL A 378 7.22 10.48 -14.33
C VAL A 378 6.71 11.80 -13.75
N ILE A 379 6.69 11.93 -12.43
CA ILE A 379 6.33 13.18 -11.75
C ILE A 379 7.62 13.94 -11.45
N ASP A 380 7.95 14.91 -12.30
CA ASP A 380 9.26 15.58 -12.30
C ASP A 380 9.55 16.30 -10.97
N GLU A 381 8.52 16.82 -10.31
CA GLU A 381 8.60 17.55 -9.05
C GLU A 381 8.84 16.66 -7.81
N LEU A 382 8.75 15.32 -7.97
CA LEU A 382 8.78 14.36 -6.87
C LEU A 382 9.98 13.41 -6.95
N GLU A 383 11.19 13.93 -6.73
CA GLU A 383 12.39 13.14 -6.44
C GLU A 383 12.37 12.67 -4.98
N VAL A 384 12.33 11.36 -4.74
CA VAL A 384 11.94 10.80 -3.43
C VAL A 384 12.95 9.81 -2.85
N ALA A 385 14.06 9.55 -3.56
CA ALA A 385 15.11 8.64 -3.13
C ALA A 385 14.59 7.23 -2.79
N GLN A 386 14.60 6.82 -1.50
CA GLN A 386 14.24 5.44 -1.09
C GLN A 386 12.76 5.27 -0.70
N TRP A 387 11.91 6.22 -1.10
CA TRP A 387 10.47 6.14 -0.88
C TRP A 387 9.83 4.94 -1.58
N GLU A 388 8.83 4.38 -0.92
CA GLU A 388 7.88 3.45 -1.48
C GLU A 388 6.44 3.99 -1.34
N PRO A 389 5.57 3.73 -2.32
CA PRO A 389 4.24 4.32 -2.37
C PRO A 389 3.32 3.82 -1.26
N SER A 390 2.60 4.75 -0.66
CA SER A 390 1.36 4.49 0.09
C SER A 390 0.33 5.55 -0.29
N TYR A 391 -0.95 5.21 -0.24
CA TYR A 391 -2.03 6.05 -0.73
C TYR A 391 -3.26 5.96 0.15
N ASP A 392 -4.16 6.91 -0.02
CA ASP A 392 -5.45 6.95 0.66
C ASP A 392 -6.41 5.93 0.01
N THR A 393 -6.49 4.73 0.61
CA THR A 393 -7.32 3.64 0.09
C THR A 393 -8.79 4.03 0.05
N GLU A 394 -9.28 4.71 1.08
CA GLU A 394 -10.68 5.06 1.21
C GLU A 394 -11.07 6.24 0.31
N LEU A 395 -10.15 7.18 0.05
CA LEU A 395 -10.40 8.25 -0.90
C LEU A 395 -10.42 7.73 -2.35
N TRP A 396 -9.57 6.75 -2.68
CA TRP A 396 -9.65 6.04 -3.96
C TRP A 396 -10.98 5.29 -4.09
N ARG A 397 -11.29 4.42 -3.13
CA ARG A 397 -12.52 3.61 -3.12
C ARG A 397 -13.77 4.46 -3.28
N ASN A 398 -13.88 5.55 -2.51
CA ASN A 398 -15.11 6.34 -2.43
C ASN A 398 -15.23 7.44 -3.48
N LYS A 399 -14.11 7.96 -4.01
CA LYS A 399 -14.13 9.14 -4.90
C LYS A 399 -13.28 9.01 -6.16
N GLY A 400 -12.53 7.90 -6.33
CA GLY A 400 -11.60 7.72 -7.44
C GLY A 400 -10.47 8.74 -7.48
N ILE A 401 -10.18 9.41 -6.35
CA ILE A 401 -9.10 10.39 -6.25
C ILE A 401 -7.84 9.64 -5.82
N LEU A 402 -6.81 9.65 -6.66
CA LEU A 402 -5.49 9.19 -6.28
C LEU A 402 -4.86 10.20 -5.33
N SER A 403 -4.52 9.77 -4.12
CA SER A 403 -3.89 10.61 -3.10
C SER A 403 -2.72 9.88 -2.46
N LEU A 404 -1.50 10.30 -2.78
CA LEU A 404 -0.26 9.65 -2.36
C LEU A 404 0.36 10.35 -1.15
N TYR A 405 0.84 9.57 -0.17
CA TYR A 405 1.81 10.05 0.81
C TYR A 405 3.18 10.13 0.13
N VAL A 406 3.83 11.28 0.17
CA VAL A 406 5.12 11.50 -0.49
C VAL A 406 6.10 12.15 0.48
N GLN A 407 7.29 11.56 0.62
CA GLN A 407 8.37 12.14 1.39
C GLN A 407 9.70 11.62 0.83
N LYS A 408 10.68 12.51 0.65
CA LYS A 408 12.04 12.08 0.35
C LYS A 408 12.64 11.43 1.59
N VAL A 409 13.10 10.19 1.45
CA VAL A 409 13.67 9.41 2.56
C VAL A 409 14.94 8.69 2.12
N GLY A 410 15.85 8.49 3.06
CA GLY A 410 17.04 7.68 2.88
C GLY A 410 16.84 6.24 3.34
N GLN A 411 17.77 5.38 2.93
CA GLN A 411 17.94 4.02 3.45
C GLN A 411 19.39 3.63 3.19
N GLY A 412 20.13 3.27 4.23
CA GLY A 412 21.51 2.81 4.13
C GLY A 412 21.60 1.42 3.53
N GLU A 413 22.79 1.06 3.03
CA GLU A 413 23.06 -0.29 2.54
C GLU A 413 23.32 -1.28 3.69
N GLY A 414 22.79 -2.50 3.57
CA GLY A 414 23.09 -3.61 4.47
C GLY A 414 22.38 -3.56 5.82
N GLY A 415 21.04 -3.54 5.80
CA GLY A 415 20.18 -3.62 6.99
C GLY A 415 19.44 -2.31 7.30
N GLU A 416 18.94 -2.20 8.53
CA GLU A 416 18.23 -1.02 9.09
C GLU A 416 19.21 0.13 9.41
N ARG A 417 19.92 0.61 8.38
CA ARG A 417 20.90 1.68 8.55
C ARG A 417 20.32 3.01 8.12
N ALA A 418 20.44 3.99 8.99
CA ALA A 418 20.17 5.38 8.67
C ALA A 418 21.26 5.97 7.78
N VAL A 419 20.90 6.98 6.98
CA VAL A 419 21.84 7.84 6.26
C VAL A 419 21.83 9.24 6.85
N GLU A 420 22.88 10.03 6.60
CA GLU A 420 22.84 11.44 6.94
C GLU A 420 21.92 12.19 5.99
N MET A 421 20.78 12.63 6.52
CA MET A 421 19.77 13.41 5.83
C MET A 421 19.05 14.29 6.85
N ALA A 422 18.87 15.57 6.52
CA ALA A 422 17.99 16.44 7.31
C ALA A 422 16.52 15.98 7.16
N PRO A 423 15.65 16.23 8.14
CA PRO A 423 14.21 16.01 7.98
C PRO A 423 13.71 16.56 6.65
N GLN A 424 12.89 15.81 5.92
CA GLN A 424 12.34 16.23 4.62
C GLN A 424 10.84 16.48 4.74
N MET A 425 10.36 17.41 3.91
CA MET A 425 8.94 17.77 3.85
C MET A 425 8.09 16.55 3.45
N VAL A 426 7.11 16.24 4.31
CA VAL A 426 6.01 15.34 4.02
C VAL A 426 5.01 16.09 3.15
N LYS A 427 4.57 15.44 2.08
CA LYS A 427 3.66 16.00 1.07
C LYS A 427 2.53 15.03 0.78
N VAL A 428 1.40 15.56 0.33
CA VAL A 428 0.31 14.78 -0.25
C VAL A 428 0.13 15.20 -1.70
N PHE A 429 0.38 14.26 -2.63
CA PHE A 429 0.15 14.43 -4.06
C PHE A 429 -1.23 13.91 -4.45
N GLN A 430 -2.00 14.68 -5.23
CA GLN A 430 -3.35 14.32 -5.62
C GLN A 430 -3.65 14.49 -7.11
N LEU A 431 -4.37 13.50 -7.66
CA LEU A 431 -5.04 13.54 -8.96
C LEU A 431 -6.51 13.14 -8.79
N SER A 432 -7.42 14.02 -9.21
CA SER A 432 -8.84 13.72 -9.33
C SER A 432 -9.14 12.71 -10.46
N PRO A 433 -10.33 12.09 -10.48
CA PRO A 433 -10.76 11.21 -11.56
C PRO A 433 -10.58 11.79 -12.96
N SER A 434 -10.90 13.08 -13.16
CA SER A 434 -10.76 13.75 -14.46
C SER A 434 -9.31 14.03 -14.81
N GLN A 435 -8.51 14.45 -13.81
CA GLN A 435 -7.08 14.64 -13.98
C GLN A 435 -6.39 13.36 -14.39
N LEU A 436 -6.69 12.24 -13.70
CA LEU A 436 -6.10 10.94 -13.98
C LEU A 436 -6.41 10.45 -15.39
N LYS A 437 -7.61 10.72 -15.93
CA LYS A 437 -7.94 10.44 -17.33
C LYS A 437 -7.10 11.25 -18.30
N THR A 438 -6.97 12.56 -18.08
CA THR A 438 -6.15 13.42 -18.95
C THR A 438 -4.65 13.21 -18.77
N PHE A 439 -4.25 12.49 -17.72
CA PHE A 439 -2.86 12.20 -17.41
C PHE A 439 -2.28 11.12 -18.33
N PHE A 440 -3.11 10.26 -18.93
CA PHE A 440 -2.75 9.18 -19.87
C PHE A 440 -3.45 9.34 -21.22
#